data_AF-A0A0G0XVW3-F1
#
_entry.id   AF-A0A0G0XVW3-F1
#
_cell.length_a   1.000
_cell.length_b   1.000
_cell.length_c   1.000
_cell.angle_alpha   90.00
_cell.angle_beta   90.00
_cell.angle_gamma   90.00
#
_symmetry.space_group_name_H-M   'P 1'
#
loop_
_entity.id
_entity.type
_entity.pdbx_description
1 polymer ?
#
loop_
_entity_poly.entity_id
_entity_poly.type
_entity_poly.pdbx_seq_one_letter_code
_entity_poly.pdbx_strand_id
1 'polypeptide(L)'
;MITPPDNEILLLGETNFRNDKVRFGIKSDDRRRHMYVVGSTGMGKSEFLKTMTIQDIEAGHGIAFIDPHGDPVVDLLDFIPEERIKDVVYIDPGDLAFPVAFNVMESVDFDYRHLIAAGLLGVFKKIWVDAWSARMEYILNNTILALLEYPGSTLLGINKMLASKEYRKKVVANVKDPIVASPNQLWT
;
A
#
# COMPACT_ATOMS: atom_id res chain seq x y z
N MET A 1 -16.76 13.93 -36.98
CA MET A 1 -15.30 13.76 -37.11
C MET A 1 -14.88 12.83 -36.00
N ILE A 2 -14.41 11.64 -36.34
CA ILE A 2 -13.93 10.65 -35.36
C ILE A 2 -12.48 11.02 -35.10
N THR A 3 -12.20 11.58 -33.92
CA THR A 3 -10.82 11.74 -33.42
C THR A 3 -10.18 10.35 -33.45
N PRO A 4 -8.97 10.16 -34.01
CA PRO A 4 -8.31 8.86 -33.93
C PRO A 4 -8.20 8.47 -32.44
N PRO A 5 -8.39 7.19 -32.06
CA PRO A 5 -8.13 6.78 -30.69
C PRO A 5 -6.67 7.11 -30.38
N ASP A 6 -6.41 7.74 -29.22
CA ASP A 6 -5.09 8.15 -28.76
C ASP A 6 -4.10 6.99 -28.94
N ASN A 7 -3.31 7.08 -30.01
CA ASN A 7 -2.35 6.06 -30.42
C ASN A 7 -1.03 6.24 -29.66
N GLU A 8 -1.13 6.74 -28.44
CA GLU A 8 -0.01 6.99 -27.56
C GLU A 8 0.62 5.65 -27.17
N ILE A 9 1.92 5.56 -27.40
CA ILE A 9 2.71 4.38 -27.08
C ILE A 9 3.71 4.76 -26.00
N LEU A 10 3.82 3.89 -25.00
CA LEU A 10 4.97 3.85 -24.14
C LEU A 10 6.14 3.28 -24.94
N LEU A 11 7.11 4.12 -25.25
CA LEU A 11 8.21 3.77 -26.13
C LEU A 11 9.08 2.69 -25.50
N LEU A 12 9.29 1.60 -26.23
CA LEU A 12 10.22 0.54 -25.85
C LEU A 12 11.51 0.58 -26.64
N GLY A 13 11.46 1.07 -27.88
CA GLY A 13 12.65 1.18 -28.72
C GLY A 13 12.34 1.61 -30.14
N GLU A 14 13.37 1.54 -30.97
CA GLU A 14 13.35 1.84 -32.39
C GLU A 14 13.85 0.61 -33.17
N THR A 15 13.10 0.20 -34.19
CA THR A 15 13.55 -0.80 -35.16
C THR A 15 14.14 -0.11 -36.39
N ASN A 16 15.06 -0.77 -37.09
CA ASN A 16 15.79 -0.25 -38.24
C ASN A 16 15.58 -1.10 -39.51
N PHE A 17 14.36 -1.59 -39.73
CA PHE A 17 14.07 -2.45 -40.87
C PHE A 17 14.22 -1.69 -42.19
N ARG A 18 15.16 -2.11 -43.05
CA ARG A 18 15.43 -1.52 -44.38
C ARG A 18 15.73 -0.01 -44.38
N ASN A 19 16.49 0.47 -43.39
CA ASN A 19 16.76 1.90 -43.15
C ASN A 19 15.53 2.73 -42.73
N ASP A 20 14.36 2.12 -42.58
CA ASP A 20 13.22 2.79 -41.96
C ASP A 20 13.31 2.64 -40.44
N LYS A 21 13.48 3.79 -39.78
CA LYS A 21 13.48 3.91 -38.32
C LYS A 21 12.05 4.03 -37.83
N VAL A 22 11.54 2.99 -37.20
CA VAL A 22 10.18 2.95 -36.68
C VAL A 22 10.21 2.75 -35.17
N ARG A 23 9.63 3.69 -34.43
CA ARG A 23 9.44 3.57 -32.99
C ARG A 23 8.34 2.55 -32.69
N PHE A 24 8.57 1.70 -31.71
CA PHE A 24 7.58 0.72 -31.25
C PHE A 24 7.49 0.72 -29.72
N GLY A 25 6.32 0.32 -29.23
CA GLY A 25 6.00 0.46 -27.83
C GLY A 25 4.73 -0.28 -27.43
N ILE A 26 4.31 -0.06 -26.19
CA ILE A 26 3.06 -0.60 -25.64
C ILE A 26 1.99 0.48 -25.75
N LYS A 27 0.85 0.16 -26.36
CA LYS A 27 -0.26 1.12 -26.45
C LYS A 27 -0.85 1.37 -25.07
N SER A 28 -1.28 2.60 -24.83
CA SER A 28 -1.96 2.96 -23.57
C SER A 28 -3.17 2.08 -23.27
N ASP A 29 -3.97 1.68 -24.29
CA ASP A 29 -5.11 0.77 -24.09
C ASP A 29 -4.70 -0.65 -23.64
N ASP A 30 -3.59 -1.16 -24.16
CA ASP A 30 -3.08 -2.48 -23.78
C ASP A 30 -2.55 -2.44 -22.34
N ARG A 31 -1.81 -1.38 -21.99
CA ARG A 31 -1.24 -1.19 -20.65
C ARG A 31 -2.30 -1.08 -19.55
N ARG A 32 -3.47 -0.51 -19.85
CA ARG A 32 -4.61 -0.42 -18.89
C ARG A 32 -5.11 -1.78 -18.42
N ARG A 33 -4.79 -2.87 -19.13
CA ARG A 33 -5.18 -4.26 -18.76
C ARG A 33 -4.17 -4.94 -17.83
N HIS A 34 -3.28 -4.16 -17.23
CA HIS A 34 -2.15 -4.58 -16.40
C HIS A 34 -1.04 -5.28 -17.19
N MET A 35 0.16 -5.26 -16.61
CA MET A 35 1.35 -5.86 -17.18
C MET A 35 2.00 -6.80 -16.16
N TYR A 36 2.49 -7.93 -16.64
CA TYR A 36 3.32 -8.84 -15.85
C TYR A 36 4.71 -8.93 -16.48
N VAL A 37 5.73 -8.48 -15.76
CA VAL A 37 7.11 -8.38 -16.26
C VAL A 37 7.94 -9.46 -15.58
N VAL A 38 8.55 -10.36 -16.37
CA VAL A 38 9.28 -11.53 -15.88
C VAL A 38 10.70 -11.54 -16.43
N GLY A 39 11.65 -12.01 -15.62
CA GLY A 39 13.06 -12.13 -15.94
C GLY A 39 13.86 -12.47 -14.67
N SER A 40 15.06 -13.04 -14.81
CA SER A 40 15.97 -13.24 -13.68
C SER A 40 16.66 -11.93 -13.25
N THR A 41 17.41 -11.95 -12.15
CA THR A 41 18.24 -10.81 -11.73
C THR A 41 19.23 -10.44 -12.83
N GLY A 42 19.40 -9.14 -13.08
CA GLY A 42 20.29 -8.63 -14.13
C GLY A 42 19.70 -8.58 -15.55
N MET A 43 18.47 -9.07 -15.77
CA MET A 43 17.81 -9.05 -17.08
C MET A 43 17.14 -7.70 -17.44
N GLY A 44 17.42 -6.64 -16.69
CA GLY A 44 16.91 -5.30 -16.98
C GLY A 44 15.46 -5.03 -16.54
N LYS A 45 14.83 -5.87 -15.72
CA LYS A 45 13.45 -5.63 -15.24
C LYS A 45 13.26 -4.28 -14.54
N SER A 46 14.16 -3.94 -13.63
CA SER A 46 14.10 -2.67 -12.89
C SER A 46 14.30 -1.49 -13.83
N GLU A 47 15.21 -1.61 -14.79
CA GLU A 47 15.48 -0.58 -15.80
C GLU A 47 14.28 -0.37 -16.73
N PHE A 48 13.63 -1.47 -17.14
CA PHE A 48 12.39 -1.42 -17.90
C PHE A 48 11.29 -0.66 -17.13
N LEU A 49 11.03 -1.02 -15.87
CA LEU A 49 10.03 -0.34 -15.04
C LEU A 49 10.38 1.13 -14.78
N LYS A 50 11.65 1.46 -14.56
CA LYS A 50 12.13 2.85 -14.43
C LYS A 50 11.87 3.65 -15.70
N THR A 51 12.30 3.13 -16.85
CA THR A 51 12.12 3.77 -18.17
C THR A 51 10.65 4.03 -18.48
N MET A 52 9.76 3.09 -18.13
CA MET A 52 8.32 3.29 -18.26
C MET A 52 7.81 4.41 -17.34
N THR A 53 8.26 4.40 -16.08
CA THR A 53 7.84 5.38 -15.06
C THR A 53 8.30 6.79 -15.42
N ILE A 54 9.52 6.95 -15.94
CA ILE A 54 10.06 8.23 -16.41
C ILE A 54 9.19 8.80 -17.53
N GLN A 55 8.83 7.98 -18.52
CA GLN A 55 7.94 8.41 -19.60
C GLN A 55 6.56 8.85 -19.09
N ASP A 56 6.02 8.17 -18.07
CA ASP A 56 4.76 8.59 -17.45
C ASP A 56 4.89 9.91 -16.67
N ILE A 57 6.00 10.09 -15.94
CA ILE A 57 6.32 11.34 -15.23
C ILE A 57 6.41 12.50 -16.23
N GLU A 58 7.16 12.33 -17.33
CA GLU A 58 7.33 13.32 -18.39
C GLU A 58 6.02 13.64 -19.13
N ALA A 59 5.15 12.64 -19.32
CA ALA A 59 3.80 12.83 -19.86
C ALA A 59 2.83 13.48 -18.84
N GLY A 60 3.27 13.71 -17.61
CA GLY A 60 2.47 14.31 -16.54
C GLY A 60 1.49 13.35 -15.86
N HIS A 61 1.57 12.05 -16.14
CA HIS A 61 0.72 11.02 -15.53
C HIS A 61 1.07 10.79 -14.05
N GLY A 62 0.05 10.49 -13.25
CA GLY A 62 0.25 10.07 -11.86
C GLY A 62 0.76 8.63 -11.79
N ILE A 63 1.77 8.39 -10.95
CA ILE A 63 2.38 7.07 -10.74
C ILE A 63 2.49 6.75 -9.26
N ALA A 64 2.55 5.46 -8.95
CA ALA A 64 2.96 4.93 -7.65
C ALA A 64 4.01 3.85 -7.90
N PHE A 65 5.21 4.05 -7.36
CA PHE A 65 6.32 3.11 -7.50
C PHE A 65 6.66 2.53 -6.13
N ILE A 66 6.67 1.21 -6.03
CA ILE A 66 6.97 0.49 -4.77
C ILE A 66 8.20 -0.38 -5.03
N ASP A 67 9.26 -0.11 -4.28
CA ASP A 67 10.51 -0.84 -4.37
C ASP A 67 10.96 -1.33 -3.00
N PRO A 68 11.07 -2.65 -2.77
CA PRO A 68 11.57 -3.17 -1.50
C PRO A 68 13.08 -2.98 -1.31
N HIS A 69 13.84 -2.61 -2.35
CA HIS A 69 15.30 -2.48 -2.29
C HIS A 69 15.78 -1.02 -2.21
N GLY A 70 15.02 -0.06 -2.76
CA GLY A 70 15.20 1.38 -2.59
C GLY A 70 15.97 2.06 -3.72
N ASP A 71 16.89 1.35 -4.39
CA ASP A 71 17.79 1.95 -5.39
C ASP A 71 17.02 2.62 -6.55
N PRO A 72 16.10 1.93 -7.27
CA PRO A 72 15.27 2.54 -8.31
C PRO A 72 14.47 3.77 -7.95
N VAL A 73 13.98 3.89 -6.70
CA VAL A 73 13.11 5.02 -6.32
C VAL A 73 13.91 6.31 -6.24
N VAL A 74 15.13 6.23 -5.70
CA VAL A 74 16.02 7.40 -5.60
C VAL A 74 16.37 7.92 -6.99
N ASP A 75 16.70 7.03 -7.94
CA ASP A 75 16.96 7.38 -9.33
C ASP A 75 15.77 8.14 -9.97
N LEU A 76 14.54 7.73 -9.67
CA LEU A 76 13.33 8.33 -10.25
C LEU A 76 13.07 9.77 -9.79
N LEU A 77 13.57 10.15 -8.61
CA LEU A 77 13.39 11.51 -8.09
C LEU A 77 14.08 12.56 -8.97
N ASP A 78 15.19 12.19 -9.62
CA ASP A 78 15.93 13.08 -10.53
C ASP A 78 15.17 13.39 -11.83
N PHE A 79 14.10 12.63 -12.14
CA PHE A 79 13.28 12.82 -13.34
C PHE A 79 11.98 13.59 -13.06
N ILE A 80 11.73 13.98 -11.81
CA ILE A 80 10.54 14.77 -11.45
C ILE A 80 10.70 16.21 -11.97
N PRO A 81 9.76 16.71 -12.80
CA PRO A 81 9.78 18.10 -13.25
C PRO A 81 9.67 19.07 -12.07
N GLU A 82 10.37 20.20 -12.14
CA GLU A 82 10.44 21.19 -11.06
C GLU A 82 9.05 21.66 -10.61
N GLU A 83 8.13 21.84 -11.56
CA GLU A 83 6.75 22.27 -11.32
C GLU A 83 5.91 21.22 -10.59
N ARG A 84 6.34 19.95 -10.56
CA ARG A 84 5.64 18.82 -9.93
C ARG A 84 6.26 18.36 -8.61
N ILE A 85 7.37 18.96 -8.17
CA ILE A 85 8.05 18.58 -6.91
C ILE A 85 7.09 18.57 -5.72
N LYS A 86 6.15 19.52 -5.67
CA LYS A 86 5.16 19.62 -4.57
C LYS A 86 4.10 18.52 -4.56
N ASP A 87 3.98 17.76 -5.65
CA ASP A 87 3.05 16.65 -5.78
C ASP A 87 3.69 15.31 -5.39
N VAL A 88 4.99 15.29 -5.11
CA VAL A 88 5.73 14.06 -4.80
C VAL A 88 5.64 13.73 -3.31
N VAL A 89 5.24 12.50 -3.03
CA VAL A 89 5.28 11.92 -1.67
C VAL A 89 6.27 10.76 -1.69
N TYR A 90 7.41 10.97 -1.04
CA TYR A 90 8.41 9.92 -0.82
C TYR A 90 8.19 9.32 0.58
N ILE A 91 8.08 8.00 0.65
CA ILE A 91 7.85 7.26 1.90
C ILE A 91 8.96 6.22 2.06
N ASP A 92 9.88 6.46 2.99
CA ASP A 92 10.83 5.47 3.45
C ASP A 92 10.49 5.06 4.90
N PRO A 93 10.01 3.83 5.14
CA PRO A 93 9.74 3.34 6.49
C PRO A 93 10.97 3.28 7.41
N GLY A 94 12.18 3.30 6.83
CA GLY A 94 13.46 3.33 7.56
C GLY A 94 13.95 4.74 7.90
N ASP A 95 13.36 5.79 7.33
CA ASP A 95 13.78 7.17 7.59
C ASP A 95 13.26 7.64 8.96
N LEU A 96 14.20 7.82 9.90
CA LEU A 96 13.92 8.32 11.25
C LEU A 96 13.97 9.85 11.35
N ALA A 97 14.53 10.54 10.36
CA ALA A 97 14.61 12.01 10.33
C ALA A 97 13.31 12.61 9.80
N PHE A 98 12.71 12.00 8.76
CA PHE A 98 11.46 12.43 8.15
C PHE A 98 10.42 11.30 8.10
N PRO A 99 10.02 10.72 9.24
CA PRO A 99 9.10 9.58 9.25
C PRO A 99 7.70 9.99 8.80
N VAL A 100 7.12 9.21 7.88
CA VAL A 100 5.71 9.33 7.51
C VAL A 100 4.87 8.51 8.49
N ALA A 101 4.06 9.20 9.29
CA ALA A 101 3.16 8.54 10.23
C ALA A 101 1.92 8.02 9.49
N PHE A 102 1.59 6.74 9.71
CA PHE A 102 0.38 6.12 9.21
C PHE A 102 -0.28 5.30 10.31
N ASN A 103 -1.51 5.66 10.65
CA ASN A 103 -2.32 4.92 11.61
C ASN A 103 -3.48 4.25 10.90
N VAL A 104 -3.38 2.92 10.71
CA VAL A 104 -4.43 2.09 10.08
C VAL A 104 -5.79 2.18 10.81
N MET A 105 -5.79 2.57 12.09
CA MET A 105 -6.98 2.66 12.92
C MET A 105 -7.60 4.06 12.96
N GLU A 106 -7.00 5.04 12.30
CA GLU A 106 -7.43 6.43 12.37
C GLU A 106 -8.72 6.68 11.58
N SER A 107 -9.73 7.26 12.24
CA SER A 107 -10.95 7.79 11.62
C SER A 107 -11.66 6.80 10.68
N VAL A 108 -11.69 5.51 11.05
CA VAL A 108 -12.35 4.46 10.26
C VAL A 108 -13.86 4.48 10.50
N ASP A 109 -14.62 4.76 9.43
CA ASP A 109 -16.09 4.67 9.46
C ASP A 109 -16.56 3.27 9.84
N PHE A 110 -17.71 3.22 10.52
CA PHE A 110 -18.27 1.98 11.07
C PHE A 110 -18.32 0.83 10.04
N ASP A 111 -18.77 1.14 8.83
CA ASP A 111 -18.96 0.17 7.74
C ASP A 111 -17.65 -0.47 7.27
N TYR A 112 -16.50 0.21 7.45
CA TYR A 112 -15.19 -0.29 7.03
C TYR A 112 -14.40 -0.98 8.16
N ARG A 113 -14.86 -0.92 9.41
CA ARG A 113 -14.10 -1.45 10.56
C ARG A 113 -13.81 -2.95 10.43
N HIS A 114 -14.78 -3.73 9.97
CA HIS A 114 -14.57 -5.17 9.76
C HIS A 114 -13.56 -5.46 8.65
N LEU A 115 -13.53 -4.64 7.59
CA LEU A 115 -12.56 -4.77 6.51
C LEU A 115 -11.14 -4.48 7.01
N ILE A 116 -10.97 -3.42 7.79
CA ILE A 116 -9.68 -3.07 8.41
C ILE A 116 -9.24 -4.14 9.40
N ALA A 117 -10.14 -4.64 10.25
CA ALA A 117 -9.85 -5.71 11.19
C ALA A 117 -9.41 -6.99 10.49
N ALA A 118 -10.13 -7.42 9.45
CA ALA A 118 -9.78 -8.60 8.65
C ALA A 118 -8.44 -8.41 7.92
N GLY A 119 -8.18 -7.22 7.39
CA GLY A 119 -6.90 -6.89 6.75
C GLY A 119 -5.72 -7.00 7.72
N LEU A 120 -5.82 -6.37 8.89
CA LEU A 120 -4.81 -6.44 9.95
C LEU A 120 -4.58 -7.89 10.43
N LEU A 121 -5.67 -8.64 10.63
CA LEU A 121 -5.60 -10.04 11.03
C LEU A 121 -4.87 -10.89 9.98
N GLY A 122 -5.17 -10.67 8.70
CA GLY A 122 -4.51 -11.32 7.58
C GLY A 122 -3.02 -11.01 7.50
N VAL A 123 -2.61 -9.76 7.79
CA VAL A 123 -1.19 -9.37 7.86
C VAL A 123 -0.48 -10.12 8.99
N PHE A 124 -1.03 -10.11 10.20
CA PHE A 124 -0.42 -10.79 11.35
C PHE A 124 -0.30 -12.31 11.15
N LYS A 125 -1.33 -12.93 10.57
CA LYS A 125 -1.31 -14.36 10.23
C LYS A 125 -0.21 -14.71 9.22
N LYS A 126 0.03 -13.85 8.23
CA LYS A 126 1.12 -14.04 7.24
C LYS A 126 2.51 -13.85 7.84
N ILE A 127 2.66 -12.98 8.83
CA ILE A 127 3.95 -12.75 9.51
C ILE A 127 4.30 -13.92 10.43
N TRP A 128 3.32 -14.48 11.15
CA TRP A 128 3.53 -15.55 12.14
C TRP A 128 2.78 -16.83 11.81
N VAL A 129 2.99 -17.36 10.60
CA VAL A 129 2.31 -18.56 10.10
C VAL A 129 2.41 -19.74 11.07
N ASP A 130 3.59 -19.95 11.67
CA ASP A 130 3.88 -21.11 12.52
C ASP A 130 3.48 -20.94 14.00
N ALA A 131 3.06 -19.74 14.40
CA ALA A 131 2.73 -19.40 15.79
C ALA A 131 1.28 -18.93 15.96
N TRP A 132 0.40 -19.34 15.04
CA TRP A 132 -0.99 -18.85 14.98
C TRP A 132 -1.99 -19.88 15.51
N SER A 133 -2.85 -19.48 16.45
CA SER A 133 -3.93 -20.33 16.99
C SER A 133 -5.29 -19.66 16.84
N ALA A 134 -6.36 -20.46 16.75
CA ALA A 134 -7.73 -19.94 16.68
C ALA A 134 -8.09 -19.04 17.87
N ARG A 135 -7.55 -19.34 19.06
CA ARG A 135 -7.75 -18.52 20.26
C ARG A 135 -7.05 -17.16 20.14
N MET A 136 -5.81 -17.14 19.65
CA MET A 136 -5.07 -15.89 19.43
C MET A 136 -5.77 -15.02 18.38
N GLU A 137 -6.22 -15.64 17.29
CA GLU A 137 -6.98 -14.97 16.22
C GLU A 137 -8.24 -14.29 16.78
N TYR A 138 -9.00 -15.02 17.59
CA TYR A 138 -10.21 -14.51 18.22
C TYR A 138 -9.92 -13.32 19.17
N ILE A 139 -8.93 -13.46 20.05
CA ILE A 139 -8.54 -12.40 21.00
C ILE A 139 -8.07 -11.14 20.25
N LEU A 140 -7.22 -11.32 19.23
CA LEU A 140 -6.67 -10.21 18.47
C LEU A 140 -7.74 -9.50 17.65
N ASN A 141 -8.63 -10.25 16.98
CA ASN A 141 -9.73 -9.68 16.20
C ASN A 141 -10.63 -8.80 17.08
N ASN A 142 -11.07 -9.31 18.23
CA ASN A 142 -11.93 -8.53 19.12
C ASN A 142 -11.18 -7.33 19.73
N THR A 143 -9.87 -7.47 19.99
CA THR A 143 -9.04 -6.36 20.46
C THR A 143 -8.96 -5.25 19.41
N ILE A 144 -8.75 -5.59 18.14
CA ILE A 144 -8.70 -4.63 17.03
C ILE A 144 -10.05 -3.95 16.85
N LEU A 145 -11.16 -4.71 16.85
CA LEU A 145 -12.51 -4.14 16.73
C LEU A 145 -12.82 -3.16 17.87
N ALA A 146 -12.50 -3.53 19.11
CA ALA A 146 -12.69 -2.65 20.26
C ALA A 146 -11.84 -1.37 20.18
N LEU A 147 -10.62 -1.47 19.64
CA LEU A 147 -9.75 -0.31 19.44
C LEU A 147 -10.24 0.60 18.32
N LEU A 148 -10.79 0.06 17.23
CA LEU A 148 -11.38 0.86 16.13
C LEU A 148 -12.57 1.71 16.58
N GLU A 149 -13.22 1.34 17.69
CA GLU A 149 -14.28 2.14 18.33
C GLU A 149 -13.74 3.21 19.29
N TYR A 150 -12.50 3.07 19.75
CA TYR A 150 -11.91 3.93 20.75
C TYR A 150 -11.21 5.14 20.10
N PRO A 151 -11.58 6.38 20.45
CA PRO A 151 -10.99 7.58 19.85
C PRO A 151 -9.48 7.66 20.05
N GLY A 152 -8.75 7.99 18.98
CA GLY A 152 -7.29 8.16 19.00
C GLY A 152 -6.51 6.87 19.26
N SER A 153 -7.11 5.70 19.01
CA SER A 153 -6.43 4.43 19.12
C SER A 153 -5.37 4.24 18.04
N THR A 154 -4.37 3.42 18.34
CA THR A 154 -3.31 3.01 17.42
C THR A 154 -3.04 1.52 17.60
N LEU A 155 -2.25 0.92 16.71
CA LEU A 155 -1.82 -0.49 16.84
C LEU A 155 -1.10 -0.77 18.17
N LEU A 156 -0.41 0.22 18.75
CA LEU A 156 0.21 0.10 20.08
C LEU A 156 -0.82 -0.14 21.20
N GLY A 157 -2.08 0.23 20.95
CA GLY A 157 -3.21 -0.05 21.82
C GLY A 157 -3.45 -1.54 22.05
N ILE A 158 -3.05 -2.42 21.13
CA ILE A 158 -3.21 -3.87 21.26
C ILE A 158 -2.44 -4.36 22.50
N ASN A 159 -1.15 -4.01 22.60
CA ASN A 159 -0.34 -4.39 23.76
C ASN A 159 -0.91 -3.82 25.06
N LYS A 160 -1.42 -2.58 25.05
CA LYS A 160 -2.06 -1.97 26.22
C LYS A 160 -3.36 -2.69 26.61
N MET A 161 -4.17 -3.12 25.64
CA MET A 161 -5.39 -3.90 25.87
C MET A 161 -5.08 -5.24 26.56
N LEU A 162 -4.01 -5.90 26.14
CA LEU A 162 -3.60 -7.19 26.70
C LEU A 162 -2.96 -7.06 28.09
N ALA A 163 -2.15 -6.01 28.32
CA ALA A 163 -1.38 -5.86 29.55
C ALA A 163 -2.07 -5.05 30.67
N SER A 164 -2.84 -4.00 30.32
CA SER A 164 -3.40 -3.06 31.30
C SER A 164 -4.91 -3.23 31.48
N LYS A 165 -5.32 -3.68 32.67
CA LYS A 165 -6.74 -3.79 33.05
C LYS A 165 -7.45 -2.43 33.04
N GLU A 166 -6.76 -1.36 33.43
CA GLU A 166 -7.35 -0.01 33.46
C GLU A 166 -7.60 0.52 32.06
N TYR A 167 -6.64 0.39 31.15
CA TYR A 167 -6.80 0.80 29.76
C TYR A 167 -7.92 0.02 29.08
N ARG A 168 -7.95 -1.30 29.29
CA ARG A 168 -9.01 -2.17 28.78
C ARG A 168 -10.40 -1.75 29.22
N LYS A 169 -10.58 -1.40 30.50
CA LYS A 169 -11.88 -0.90 31.00
C LYS A 169 -12.32 0.38 30.29
N LYS A 170 -11.40 1.32 30.03
CA LYS A 170 -11.70 2.57 29.31
C LYS A 170 -12.09 2.32 27.85
N VAL A 171 -11.41 1.40 27.16
CA VAL A 171 -11.72 1.04 25.78
C VAL A 171 -13.09 0.37 25.71
N VAL A 172 -13.34 -0.67 26.52
CA VAL A 172 -14.59 -1.43 26.51
C VAL A 172 -15.80 -0.54 26.84
N ALA A 173 -15.64 0.46 27.72
CA ALA A 173 -16.71 1.41 28.03
C ALA A 173 -17.15 2.30 26.84
N ASN A 174 -16.34 2.37 25.78
CA ASN A 174 -16.64 3.14 24.55
C ASN A 174 -17.12 2.26 23.38
N VAL A 175 -17.09 0.93 23.52
CA VAL A 175 -17.52 0.00 22.47
C VAL A 175 -19.04 0.06 22.34
N LYS A 176 -19.53 0.25 21.11
CA LYS A 176 -20.96 0.32 20.80
C LYS A 176 -21.47 -0.97 20.18
N ASP A 177 -20.60 -1.73 19.52
CA ASP A 177 -20.94 -3.02 18.94
C ASP A 177 -21.26 -4.03 20.07
N PRO A 178 -22.52 -4.52 20.16
CA PRO A 178 -22.92 -5.45 21.20
C PRO A 178 -22.21 -6.80 21.14
N ILE A 179 -21.71 -7.20 19.96
CA ILE A 179 -20.94 -8.44 19.77
C ILE A 179 -19.57 -8.30 20.44
N VAL A 180 -18.95 -7.13 20.33
CA VAL A 180 -17.64 -6.87 20.94
C VAL A 180 -17.79 -6.54 22.43
N ALA A 181 -18.86 -5.88 22.84
CA ALA A 181 -19.10 -5.45 24.22
C ALA A 181 -19.41 -6.58 25.22
N SER A 182 -19.67 -7.81 24.75
CA SER A 182 -20.07 -8.93 25.60
C SER A 182 -18.98 -9.32 26.63
N PRO A 183 -19.27 -9.28 27.95
CA PRO A 183 -18.30 -9.57 29.02
C PRO A 183 -17.69 -10.98 28.95
N ASN A 184 -18.41 -11.94 28.36
CA ASN A 184 -18.00 -13.35 28.27
C ASN A 184 -17.21 -13.67 27.00
N GLN A 185 -17.10 -12.75 26.05
CA GLN A 185 -16.42 -12.99 24.77
C GLN A 185 -14.99 -12.47 24.72
N LEU A 186 -14.63 -11.54 25.58
CA LEU A 186 -13.33 -10.89 25.41
C LEU A 186 -12.18 -11.51 26.22
N TRP A 187 -12.41 -12.17 27.38
CA TRP A 187 -11.30 -12.39 28.33
C TRP A 187 -11.33 -13.66 29.22
N THR A 188 -11.93 -14.78 28.78
CA THR A 188 -11.72 -16.11 29.41
C THR A 188 -10.71 -16.98 28.68
#